data_AF-A0A9E4UX94-F1
#
_entry.id   AF-A0A9E4UX94-F1
#
_cell.length_a   1.000
_cell.length_b   1.000
_cell.length_c   1.000
_cell.angle_alpha   90.00
_cell.angle_beta   90.00
_cell.angle_gamma   90.00
#
_symmetry.space_group_name_H-M   'P 1'
#
loop_
_entity.id
_entity.type
_entity.pdbx_description
1 polymer ?
#
loop_
_entity_poly.entity_id
_entity_poly.type
_entity_poly.pdbx_seq_one_letter_code
_entity_poly.pdbx_strand_id
1 'polypeptide(L)'
;FISGAAGLIAHGLCPRARDYMFASHRSAEKGHRAVLSHLKLRPLLDLGLRLGEGTGAVLAMTLVEIAAACLSDMATFGEAGVSDREDEQVLASEPS
;
A
#
# COMPACT_ATOMS: atom_id res chain seq x y z
N PHE A 1 10.31 6.54 12.02
CA PHE A 1 9.78 6.66 13.40
C PHE A 1 9.29 8.06 13.71
N ILE A 2 10.15 9.09 13.64
CA ILE A 2 9.80 10.49 13.96
C ILE A 2 8.54 10.97 13.22
N SER A 3 8.48 10.85 11.90
CA SER A 3 7.28 11.24 11.12
C SER A 3 6.03 10.45 11.51
N GLY A 4 6.17 9.19 11.93
CA GLY A 4 5.06 8.39 12.44
C GLY A 4 4.55 8.88 13.80
N ALA A 5 5.44 9.34 14.69
CA ALA A 5 5.04 9.97 15.94
C ALA A 5 4.30 11.29 15.70
N ALA A 6 4.77 12.11 14.76
CA ALA A 6 4.03 13.29 14.30
C ALA A 6 2.66 12.92 13.70
N GLY A 7 2.59 11.82 12.93
CA GLY A 7 1.34 11.27 12.41
C GLY A 7 0.34 10.88 13.51
N LEU A 8 0.80 10.29 14.62
CA LEU A 8 -0.05 10.00 15.79
C LEU A 8 -0.64 11.27 16.40
N ILE A 9 0.18 12.31 16.58
CA ILE A 9 -0.28 13.59 17.12
C ILE A 9 -1.32 14.20 16.16
N ALA A 10 -1.04 14.23 14.86
CA ALA A 10 -1.96 14.74 13.86
C ALA A 10 -3.29 13.97 13.86
N HIS A 11 -3.26 12.63 13.96
CA HIS A 11 -4.45 11.80 14.05
C HIS A 11 -5.23 12.04 15.35
N GLY A 12 -4.55 12.24 16.48
CA GLY A 12 -5.18 12.56 17.75
C GLY A 12 -5.89 13.93 17.75
N LEU A 13 -5.30 14.92 17.07
CA LEU A 13 -5.90 16.26 16.92
C LEU A 13 -7.02 16.29 15.87
N CYS A 14 -6.84 15.58 14.75
CA CYS A 14 -7.80 15.49 13.66
C CYS A 14 -7.81 14.05 13.12
N PRO A 15 -8.80 13.22 13.51
CA PRO A 15 -8.84 11.82 13.11
C PRO A 15 -8.76 11.59 11.60
N ARG A 16 -9.38 12.49 10.81
CA ARG A 16 -9.40 12.46 9.35
C ARG A 16 -8.02 12.65 8.71
N ALA A 17 -7.03 13.20 9.42
CA ALA A 17 -5.68 13.34 8.89
C ALA A 17 -5.09 11.99 8.44
N ARG A 18 -5.48 10.89 9.11
CA ARG A 18 -5.03 9.53 8.78
C ARG A 18 -5.41 9.11 7.36
N ASP A 19 -6.52 9.61 6.81
CA ASP A 19 -6.98 9.24 5.47
C ASP A 19 -6.07 9.77 4.36
N TYR A 20 -5.18 10.71 4.70
CA TYR A 20 -4.19 11.30 3.80
C TYR A 20 -2.78 10.74 4.03
N MET A 21 -2.61 9.77 4.92
CA MET A 21 -1.30 9.22 5.27
C MET A 21 -1.00 7.94 4.49
N PHE A 22 0.14 7.92 3.81
CA PHE A 22 0.73 6.71 3.25
C PHE A 22 1.96 6.32 4.06
N ALA A 23 1.99 5.09 4.60
CA ALA A 23 3.17 4.59 5.28
C ALA A 23 4.21 4.14 4.25
N SER A 24 5.27 4.93 4.09
CA SER A 24 6.31 4.66 3.10
C SER A 24 7.11 3.38 3.41
N HIS A 25 7.76 3.32 4.57
CA HIS A 25 8.49 2.13 5.01
C HIS A 25 8.16 1.71 6.44
N ARG A 26 8.61 0.51 6.82
CA ARG A 26 8.79 0.13 8.22
C ARG A 26 10.23 0.41 8.66
N SER A 27 10.43 1.51 9.37
CA SER A 27 11.70 1.79 10.05
C SER A 27 12.08 0.67 11.01
N ALA A 28 13.38 0.37 11.14
CA ALA A 28 13.92 -0.60 12.08
C ALA A 28 13.83 -0.17 13.56
N GLU A 29 13.37 1.05 13.83
CA GLU A 29 13.09 1.52 15.19
C GLU A 29 11.97 0.69 15.84
N LYS A 30 12.21 0.19 17.06
CA LYS A 30 11.30 -0.72 17.78
C LYS A 30 9.87 -0.19 17.85
N GLY A 31 9.72 1.10 18.14
CA GLY A 31 8.42 1.74 18.31
C GLY A 31 7.63 1.94 17.01
N HIS A 32 8.27 1.85 15.84
CA HIS A 32 7.61 2.20 14.58
C HIS A 32 6.50 1.23 14.20
N ARG A 33 6.64 -0.05 14.57
CA ARG A 33 5.59 -1.05 14.37
C ARG A 33 4.32 -0.69 15.15
N ALA A 34 4.45 -0.30 16.42
CA ALA A 34 3.32 0.09 17.25
C ALA A 34 2.61 1.34 16.70
N VAL A 35 3.38 2.31 16.21
CA VAL A 35 2.86 3.51 15.53
C VAL A 35 2.00 3.14 14.32
N LEU A 36 2.53 2.29 13.42
CA LEU A 36 1.81 1.86 12.22
C LEU A 36 0.55 1.06 12.56
N SER A 37 0.62 0.18 13.56
CA SER A 37 -0.53 -0.57 14.05
C SER A 37 -1.63 0.34 14.59
N HIS A 38 -1.28 1.36 15.38
CA HIS A 38 -2.26 2.32 15.93
C HIS A 38 -2.93 3.14 14.84
N LEU A 39 -2.16 3.65 13.87
CA LEU A 39 -2.69 4.38 12.71
C LEU A 39 -3.41 3.48 11.68
N LYS A 40 -3.35 2.15 11.88
CA LYS A 40 -3.84 1.13 10.94
C LYS A 40 -3.29 1.35 9.53
N LEU A 41 -1.99 1.63 9.42
CA LEU A 41 -1.30 1.85 8.16
C LEU A 41 -0.41 0.65 7.84
N ARG A 42 -0.49 0.17 6.59
CA ARG A 42 0.42 -0.85 6.07
C ARG A 42 1.58 -0.16 5.35
N PRO A 43 2.83 -0.42 5.75
CA PRO A 43 3.98 0.16 5.05
C PRO A 43 4.14 -0.44 3.65
N LEU A 44 4.55 0.37 2.68
CA LEU A 44 4.84 -0.08 1.32
C LEU A 44 6.17 -0.87 1.25
N LEU A 45 7.16 -0.47 2.05
CA LEU A 45 8.51 -1.03 2.04
C LEU A 45 8.93 -1.56 3.42
N ASP A 46 9.73 -2.63 3.45
CA ASP A 46 10.33 -3.18 4.67
C ASP A 46 11.80 -3.54 4.41
N LEU A 47 12.65 -2.52 4.49
CA LEU A 47 14.06 -2.58 4.05
C LEU A 47 15.07 -2.45 5.20
N GLY A 48 14.61 -2.52 6.46
CA GLY A 48 15.49 -2.36 7.63
C GLY A 48 16.08 -0.95 7.82
N LEU A 49 15.50 0.08 7.19
CA LEU A 49 16.02 1.45 7.21
C LEU A 49 15.83 2.14 8.57
N ARG A 50 16.81 2.95 8.97
CA ARG A 50 16.75 3.76 10.21
C ARG A 50 17.47 5.11 10.14
N LEU A 51 17.83 5.57 8.94
CA LEU A 51 18.54 6.84 8.75
C LEU A 51 17.65 8.04 9.07
N GLY A 52 16.40 8.05 8.59
CA GLY A 52 15.50 9.19 8.74
C GLY A 52 15.53 10.10 7.50
N GLU A 53 15.43 11.41 7.73
CA GLU A 53 15.54 12.47 6.69
C GLU A 53 14.54 12.35 5.52
N GLY A 54 13.45 11.59 5.71
CA GLY A 54 12.49 11.33 4.65
C GLY A 54 12.94 10.33 3.58
N THR A 55 14.12 9.71 3.72
CA THR A 55 14.67 8.73 2.75
C THR A 55 13.68 7.61 2.40
N GLY A 56 12.98 7.08 3.41
CA GLY A 56 11.92 6.09 3.20
C GLY A 56 10.75 6.60 2.37
N ALA A 57 10.35 7.86 2.58
CA ALA A 57 9.27 8.50 1.83
C ALA A 57 9.65 8.71 0.37
N VAL A 58 10.87 9.22 0.10
CA VAL A 58 11.37 9.42 -1.27
C VAL A 58 11.43 8.08 -2.02
N LEU A 59 11.95 7.02 -1.39
CA LEU A 59 11.99 5.68 -2.00
C LEU A 59 10.60 5.12 -2.34
N ALA A 60 9.58 5.47 -1.56
CA ALA A 60 8.22 5.00 -1.79
C ALA A 60 7.43 5.84 -2.79
N MET A 61 7.91 7.04 -3.17
CA MET A 61 7.17 7.97 -4.02
C MET A 61 6.87 7.37 -5.40
N THR A 62 7.84 6.69 -6.00
CA THR A 62 7.68 6.00 -7.29
C THR A 62 6.61 4.90 -7.24
N LEU A 63 6.41 4.25 -6.08
CA LEU A 63 5.32 3.26 -5.95
C LEU A 63 3.94 3.91 -6.00
N VAL A 64 3.81 5.12 -5.43
CA VAL A 64 2.56 5.90 -5.48
C VAL A 64 2.29 6.37 -6.91
N GLU A 65 3.32 6.85 -7.61
CA GLU A 65 3.25 7.24 -9.02
C GLU A 65 2.83 6.07 -9.91
N ILE A 66 3.46 4.89 -9.73
CA ILE A 66 3.09 3.68 -10.48
C ILE A 66 1.65 3.27 -10.18
N ALA A 67 1.21 3.32 -8.92
CA ALA A 67 -0.17 2.98 -8.57
C ALA A 67 -1.19 3.91 -9.26
N ALA A 68 -0.88 5.21 -9.36
CA ALA A 68 -1.70 6.17 -10.09
C ALA A 68 -1.70 5.88 -11.60
N ALA A 69 -0.52 5.63 -12.18
CA ALA A 69 -0.39 5.28 -13.61
C ALA A 69 -1.11 3.98 -13.94
N CYS A 70 -1.08 2.98 -13.07
CA CYS A 70 -1.84 1.74 -13.26
C CYS A 70 -3.34 2.00 -13.31
N LEU A 71 -3.85 2.98 -12.55
CA LEU A 71 -5.26 3.32 -12.56
C LEU A 71 -5.66 4.13 -13.80
N SER A 72 -4.78 5.01 -14.29
CA SER A 72 -5.10 5.91 -15.41
C SER A 72 -4.77 5.34 -16.78
N ASP A 73 -3.73 4.52 -16.88
CA ASP A 73 -3.08 4.20 -18.17
C ASP A 73 -3.21 2.71 -18.54
N MET A 74 -3.64 1.84 -17.61
CA MET A 74 -3.88 0.43 -17.97
C MET A 74 -5.18 0.29 -18.74
N ALA A 75 -5.08 -0.28 -19.93
CA ALA A 75 -6.24 -0.66 -20.72
C ALA A 75 -7.12 -1.66 -19.96
N THR A 76 -8.43 -1.46 -20.04
CA THR A 76 -9.42 -2.43 -19.57
C THR A 76 -9.35 -3.71 -20.41
N PHE A 77 -9.91 -4.82 -19.91
CA PHE A 77 -9.92 -6.10 -20.65
C PHE A 77 -10.55 -5.96 -22.05
N GLY A 78 -11.62 -5.16 -22.19
CA GLY A 78 -12.25 -4.90 -23.47
C GLY A 78 -11.35 -4.12 -24.44
N GLU A 79 -10.66 -3.09 -23.95
CA GLU A 79 -9.71 -2.31 -24.76
C GLU A 79 -8.46 -3.12 -25.15
N ALA A 80 -8.03 -4.04 -24.28
CA ALA A 80 -6.90 -4.92 -24.53
C ALA A 80 -7.25 -6.18 -25.35
N GLY A 81 -8.52 -6.37 -25.69
CA GLY A 81 -8.98 -7.52 -26.49
C GLY A 81 -8.86 -8.87 -25.76
N VAL A 82 -8.92 -8.87 -24.43
CA VAL A 82 -8.88 -10.10 -23.63
C VAL A 82 -10.31 -10.66 -23.54
N SER A 83 -10.53 -11.83 -24.16
CA SER A 83 -11.80 -12.56 -24.07
C SER A 83 -11.96 -13.23 -22.71
N ASP A 84 -13.14 -13.13 -22.10
CA ASP A 84 -13.51 -13.92 -20.93
C ASP A 84 -13.40 -15.41 -21.29
N ARG A 85 -12.47 -16.14 -20.65
CA ARG A 85 -12.53 -17.61 -20.69
C ARG A 85 -13.65 -18.03 -19.76
N GLU A 86 -14.73 -18.53 -20.34
CA GLU A 86 -15.80 -19.19 -19.62
C GLU A 86 -15.20 -20.41 -18.88
N ASP A 87 -15.26 -20.38 -17.54
CA ASP A 87 -14.95 -21.51 -16.65
C ASP A 87 -16.02 -22.62 -16.82
N GLU A 88 -16.13 -23.22 -18.01
CA GLU A 88 -17.15 -24.21 -18.35
C GLU A 88 -16.64 -25.67 -18.37
N GLN A 89 -15.43 -25.95 -17.88
CA GLN A 89 -14.88 -27.32 -17.86
C GLN A 89 -14.36 -27.74 -16.48
N VAL A 90 -15.22 -27.77 -15.46
CA VAL A 90 -14.97 -28.59 -14.24
C VAL A 90 -16.18 -29.41 -13.78
N LEU A 91 -17.40 -29.21 -14.33
CA LEU A 91 -18.60 -29.94 -13.89
C LEU A 91 -19.02 -31.14 -14.77
N ALA A 92 -18.25 -31.52 -15.78
CA ALA A 92 -18.64 -32.54 -16.77
C ALA A 92 -17.87 -33.88 -16.71
N SER A 93 -17.21 -34.25 -15.60
CA SER A 93 -16.57 -35.56 -15.52
C SER A 93 -16.39 -36.13 -14.10
N GLU A 94 -17.48 -36.33 -13.36
CA GLU A 94 -17.52 -37.42 -12.38
C GLU A 94 -18.55 -38.48 -12.84
N PRO A 95 -18.11 -39.65 -13.34
CA PRO A 95 -18.99 -40.79 -13.52
C PRO A 95 -19.25 -41.51 -12.19
N SER A 96 -20.48 -42.02 -12.09
CA SER A 96 -21.12 -42.83 -11.03
C SER A 96 -20.29 -43.93 -10.40
#